data_AF-A0A540MP51-F1
#
_entry.id   AF-A0A540MP51-F1
#
_cell.length_a   1.000
_cell.length_b   1.000
_cell.length_c   1.000
_cell.angle_alpha   90.00
_cell.angle_beta   90.00
_cell.angle_gamma   90.00
#
_symmetry.space_group_name_H-M   'P 1'
#
loop_
_entity.id
_entity.type
_entity.pdbx_description
1 polymer ?
#
loop_
_entity_poly.entity_id
_entity_poly.type
_entity_poly.pdbx_seq_one_letter_code
_entity_poly.pdbx_strand_id
1 'polypeptide(L)'
;MPAGMCNLKNLQTLSHFVVEKQMAQRIGELKELQHLCRDLTISGVGNIDHEGNALDADIMSNKEYLDKLVLIWGRDRHAHEKLLEVYILRDGRGDDDHDPENDREVLNKLQPHTNLKQLVIISYGGVSFPGWLGDPYFSKLSCIKLVDCQHCCLLPPLWQLPSLKELHVLGMNNVVEIGSEFYGNDTCGITPFRSLQKLFLKGMLEWEKWSYYDGSRGNTTIMFPNLRELGLKNCPKLTEILPLEKLQSLEWVELCGLESFSGSLSHVESECPQFLSLAHLKMDKCPNFVCFPDGGMDAPKLKDLYISGCKKLRSLPEQMHTLLPSLQHLSVIGCPEAVPNGITFPNIRQLELISCPKLTEILTLEQLQSLERIELRGLESFSGLLSHVESECPKFLSLTYLNISESPNFVCFPDGEMDAPKLEELFINGCKKLRSLPEQMHTLLPSLQRLKVFGCPEVESFPQGGLPSNLQHLSFECCRKLAANRSLWGLTRLNSLRYLNIFFTEEGGEEMRCSFPEEGLLPATLTNLSIHFHPNLTTIQGKVLRQLTSLEVFMIHKCPELHGFPEEAPKSLKSLSIWECPNIGCLPGEWLPTSLSRLHIRGCPLLKERFRRETGEDWPKISHIPEIYI
;
A
#
# COMPACT_ATOMS: atom_id res chain seq x y z
N MET A 1 -25.66 -21.90 24.93
CA MET A 1 -25.92 -23.17 24.17
C MET A 1 -27.16 -23.90 24.69
N PRO A 2 -27.98 -24.59 23.86
CA PRO A 2 -29.19 -25.30 24.32
C PRO A 2 -28.86 -26.43 25.31
N ALA A 3 -29.71 -26.67 26.32
CA ALA A 3 -29.54 -27.76 27.30
C ALA A 3 -29.68 -29.16 26.66
N GLY A 4 -28.85 -30.12 27.10
CA GLY A 4 -28.98 -31.53 26.70
C GLY A 4 -28.44 -31.86 25.31
N MET A 5 -27.43 -31.14 24.83
CA MET A 5 -26.78 -31.42 23.54
C MET A 5 -26.10 -32.79 23.51
N CYS A 6 -25.67 -33.30 24.66
CA CYS A 6 -25.14 -34.66 24.83
C CYS A 6 -26.08 -35.76 24.29
N ASN A 7 -27.38 -35.49 24.14
CA ASN A 7 -28.34 -36.44 23.55
C ASN A 7 -28.21 -36.58 22.02
N LEU A 8 -27.52 -35.64 21.35
CA LEU A 8 -27.32 -35.63 19.91
C LEU A 8 -26.09 -36.46 19.51
N LYS A 9 -26.04 -37.74 19.91
CA LYS A 9 -24.84 -38.59 19.78
C LYS A 9 -24.31 -38.74 18.35
N ASN A 10 -25.18 -38.63 17.34
CA ASN A 10 -24.83 -38.71 15.91
C ASN A 10 -24.57 -37.35 15.26
N LEU A 11 -24.43 -36.27 16.04
CA LEU A 11 -24.16 -34.94 15.48
C LEU A 11 -22.79 -34.93 14.79
N GLN A 12 -22.79 -34.62 13.49
CA GLN A 12 -21.57 -34.61 12.67
C GLN A 12 -20.95 -33.22 12.54
N THR A 13 -21.75 -32.16 12.63
CA THR A 13 -21.26 -30.79 12.42
C THR A 13 -21.68 -29.91 13.58
N LEU A 14 -20.70 -29.35 14.26
CA LEU A 14 -20.88 -28.31 15.27
C LEU A 14 -19.74 -27.31 15.11
N SER A 15 -19.98 -26.21 14.40
CA SER A 15 -18.94 -25.24 14.09
C SER A 15 -18.53 -24.39 15.29
N HIS A 16 -19.43 -24.17 16.26
CA HIS A 16 -19.21 -23.27 17.38
C HIS A 16 -19.88 -23.78 18.67
N PHE A 17 -19.13 -23.80 19.75
CA PHE A 17 -19.57 -24.14 21.10
C PHE A 17 -19.18 -23.01 22.06
N VAL A 18 -20.16 -22.39 22.72
CA VAL A 18 -19.94 -21.26 23.63
C VAL A 18 -20.02 -21.72 25.08
N VAL A 19 -18.95 -21.50 25.84
CA VAL A 19 -18.88 -21.74 27.28
C VAL A 19 -19.22 -20.44 28.01
N GLU A 20 -20.45 -20.34 28.51
CA GLU A 20 -20.91 -19.19 29.30
C GLU A 20 -20.59 -19.39 30.79
N LYS A 21 -20.25 -18.31 31.54
CA LYS A 21 -19.84 -18.39 32.97
C LYS A 21 -20.82 -19.17 33.85
N GLN A 22 -22.13 -18.97 33.65
CA GLN A 22 -23.18 -19.65 34.43
C GLN A 22 -23.38 -21.12 34.04
N MET A 23 -22.78 -21.55 32.93
CA MET A 23 -22.95 -22.86 32.32
C MET A 23 -21.61 -23.54 32.01
N ALA A 24 -20.51 -23.10 32.65
CA ALA A 24 -19.17 -23.62 32.39
C ALA A 24 -19.09 -25.14 32.60
N GLN A 25 -19.91 -25.67 33.52
CA GLN A 25 -19.99 -27.10 33.79
C GLN A 25 -20.51 -27.95 32.61
N ARG A 26 -21.11 -27.32 31.61
CA ARG A 26 -21.73 -28.01 30.47
C ARG A 26 -20.75 -28.37 29.36
N ILE A 27 -19.48 -27.97 29.48
CA ILE A 27 -18.45 -28.41 28.53
C ILE A 27 -18.30 -29.94 28.50
N GLY A 28 -18.57 -30.63 29.61
CA GLY A 28 -18.62 -32.09 29.67
C GLY A 28 -19.62 -32.72 28.70
N GLU A 29 -20.66 -32.00 28.24
CA GLU A 29 -21.58 -32.50 27.21
C GLU A 29 -20.87 -32.80 25.88
N LEU A 30 -19.73 -32.14 25.60
CA LEU A 30 -18.93 -32.41 24.41
C LEU A 30 -18.37 -33.84 24.42
N LYS A 31 -18.17 -34.47 25.58
CA LYS A 31 -17.62 -35.83 25.68
C LYS A 31 -18.47 -36.87 24.93
N GLU A 32 -19.80 -36.69 24.92
CA GLU A 32 -20.75 -37.58 24.24
C GLU A 32 -20.81 -37.35 22.71
N LEU A 33 -20.27 -36.24 22.20
CA LEU A 33 -20.30 -35.87 20.77
C LEU A 33 -19.03 -36.34 20.05
N GLN A 34 -18.94 -37.65 19.80
CA GLN A 34 -17.75 -38.30 19.23
C GLN A 34 -17.65 -38.16 17.71
N HIS A 35 -18.78 -38.06 17.02
CA HIS A 35 -18.85 -38.03 15.55
C HIS A 35 -18.66 -36.63 14.94
N LEU A 36 -18.18 -35.64 15.73
CA LEU A 36 -17.92 -34.29 15.23
C LEU A 36 -16.78 -34.31 14.20
N CYS A 37 -17.07 -33.75 13.03
CA CYS A 37 -16.19 -33.71 11.88
C CYS A 37 -15.79 -32.26 11.54
N ARG A 38 -14.67 -32.11 10.82
CA ARG A 38 -14.18 -30.84 10.25
C ARG A 38 -13.73 -29.85 11.31
N ASP A 39 -14.49 -28.78 11.53
CA ASP A 39 -14.07 -27.60 12.27
C ASP A 39 -14.92 -27.44 13.53
N LEU A 40 -14.26 -27.28 14.67
CA LEU A 40 -14.91 -26.95 15.95
C LEU A 40 -14.24 -25.74 16.56
N THR A 41 -15.04 -24.72 16.89
CA THR A 41 -14.61 -23.57 17.68
C THR A 41 -15.22 -23.65 19.06
N ILE A 42 -14.42 -23.53 20.11
CA ILE A 42 -14.87 -23.44 21.50
C ILE A 42 -14.50 -22.05 22.01
N SER A 43 -15.49 -21.25 22.39
CA SER A 43 -15.31 -19.89 22.88
C SER A 43 -15.69 -19.75 24.36
N GLY A 44 -15.09 -18.78 25.03
CA GLY A 44 -15.28 -18.58 26.48
C GLY A 44 -14.58 -19.66 27.33
N VAL A 45 -13.50 -20.25 26.82
CA VAL A 45 -12.74 -21.31 27.50
C VAL A 45 -12.20 -20.83 28.86
N GLY A 46 -11.87 -19.54 29.01
CA GLY A 46 -11.45 -18.97 30.29
C GLY A 46 -12.53 -18.93 31.37
N ASN A 47 -13.80 -19.25 31.05
CA ASN A 47 -14.85 -19.37 32.06
C ASN A 47 -14.82 -20.73 32.79
N ILE A 48 -13.96 -21.66 32.39
CA ILE A 48 -13.88 -23.02 32.92
C ILE A 48 -12.99 -23.04 34.16
N ASP A 49 -13.49 -23.66 35.23
CA ASP A 49 -12.73 -23.97 36.43
C ASP A 49 -12.21 -25.41 36.36
N HIS A 50 -10.90 -25.58 36.46
CA HIS A 50 -10.22 -26.88 36.37
C HIS A 50 -10.48 -27.78 37.58
N GLU A 51 -10.77 -27.23 38.77
CA GLU A 51 -11.10 -28.01 39.98
C GLU A 51 -12.56 -28.46 39.98
N GLY A 52 -13.40 -27.86 39.12
CA GLY A 52 -14.80 -28.22 38.98
C GLY A 52 -15.01 -29.61 38.37
N ASN A 53 -16.07 -30.30 38.81
CA ASN A 53 -16.49 -31.65 38.37
C ASN A 53 -16.89 -31.78 36.88
N ALA A 54 -16.56 -30.82 36.02
CA ALA A 54 -17.09 -30.72 34.66
C ALA A 54 -16.06 -30.94 33.55
N LEU A 55 -14.76 -30.80 33.84
CA LEU A 55 -13.70 -30.96 32.85
C LEU A 55 -12.95 -32.27 33.09
N ASP A 56 -13.42 -33.33 32.44
CA ASP A 56 -12.66 -34.59 32.32
C ASP A 56 -11.45 -34.38 31.40
N ALA A 57 -10.34 -35.07 31.70
CA ALA A 57 -9.08 -34.94 30.96
C ALA A 57 -9.12 -35.48 29.51
N ASP A 58 -10.25 -36.03 29.07
CA ASP A 58 -10.40 -36.76 27.80
C ASP A 58 -11.55 -36.24 26.91
N ILE A 59 -12.15 -35.08 27.23
CA ILE A 59 -13.33 -34.54 26.50
C ILE A 59 -13.08 -34.41 24.99
N MET A 60 -11.84 -34.10 24.62
CA MET A 60 -11.43 -33.83 23.23
C MET A 60 -10.68 -34.98 22.57
N SER A 61 -10.26 -35.99 23.35
CA SER A 61 -9.42 -37.09 22.84
C SER A 61 -10.21 -38.07 21.97
N ASN A 62 -11.53 -38.18 22.13
CA ASN A 62 -12.37 -39.11 21.38
C ASN A 62 -12.90 -38.59 20.02
N LYS A 63 -12.40 -37.43 19.55
CA LYS A 63 -12.89 -36.74 18.35
C LYS A 63 -12.03 -37.01 17.12
N GLU A 64 -12.04 -38.25 16.66
CA GLU A 64 -11.12 -38.74 15.62
C GLU A 64 -11.26 -38.07 14.25
N TYR A 65 -12.44 -37.51 13.96
CA TYR A 65 -12.81 -36.92 12.66
C TYR A 65 -12.64 -35.39 12.60
N LEU A 66 -12.13 -34.78 13.67
CA LEU A 66 -11.89 -33.35 13.72
C LEU A 66 -10.60 -32.98 12.96
N ASP A 67 -10.73 -32.08 11.99
CA ASP A 67 -9.61 -31.56 11.21
C ASP A 67 -9.02 -30.28 11.83
N LYS A 68 -9.87 -29.43 12.40
CA LYS A 68 -9.48 -28.12 12.96
C LYS A 68 -10.16 -27.85 14.30
N LEU A 69 -9.37 -27.39 15.26
CA LEU A 69 -9.82 -26.95 16.58
C LEU A 69 -9.41 -25.49 16.81
N VAL A 70 -10.37 -24.67 17.23
CA VAL A 70 -10.14 -23.28 17.64
C VAL A 70 -10.58 -23.13 19.09
N LEU A 71 -9.68 -22.71 19.98
CA LEU A 71 -9.96 -22.44 21.39
C LEU A 71 -9.81 -20.95 21.66
N ILE A 72 -10.83 -20.31 22.25
CA ILE A 72 -10.86 -18.87 22.52
C ILE A 72 -11.14 -18.65 24.00
N TRP A 73 -10.18 -18.08 24.73
CA TRP A 73 -10.29 -17.81 26.16
C TRP A 73 -11.15 -16.57 26.46
N GLY A 74 -10.84 -15.45 25.81
CA GLY A 74 -11.53 -14.17 26.02
C GLY A 74 -13.02 -14.19 25.63
N ARG A 75 -13.83 -13.35 26.28
CA ARG A 75 -15.28 -13.17 26.00
C ARG A 75 -15.61 -12.30 24.79
N ASP A 76 -14.60 -11.75 24.12
CA ASP A 76 -14.84 -10.72 23.11
C ASP A 76 -15.64 -11.29 21.95
N ARG A 77 -16.89 -10.83 21.81
CA ARG A 77 -17.81 -11.24 20.74
C ARG A 77 -17.29 -10.88 19.34
N HIS A 78 -16.22 -10.09 19.26
CA HIS A 78 -15.54 -9.65 18.03
C HIS A 78 -14.27 -10.46 17.71
N ALA A 79 -13.92 -11.49 18.50
CA ALA A 79 -12.76 -12.35 18.23
C ALA A 79 -12.85 -13.08 16.86
N HIS A 80 -14.07 -13.29 16.34
CA HIS A 80 -14.28 -13.87 15.02
C HIS A 80 -14.00 -12.89 13.87
N GLU A 81 -14.25 -11.58 14.05
CA GLU A 81 -13.90 -10.53 13.08
C GLU A 81 -12.41 -10.20 13.11
N LYS A 82 -11.73 -10.41 14.25
CA LYS A 82 -10.27 -10.27 14.42
C LYS A 82 -9.43 -11.28 13.63
N LEU A 83 -10.03 -12.26 12.94
CA LEU A 83 -9.36 -13.13 11.97
C LEU A 83 -9.06 -12.42 10.65
N LEU A 84 -9.71 -11.29 10.37
CA LEU A 84 -9.54 -10.47 9.17
C LEU A 84 -8.92 -9.13 9.58
N GLU A 85 -7.64 -8.95 9.23
CA GLU A 85 -6.89 -7.70 9.17
C GLU A 85 -7.48 -6.48 9.90
N VAL A 86 -7.00 -6.24 11.13
CA VAL A 86 -6.66 -4.94 11.78
C VAL A 86 -6.67 -5.20 13.30
N TYR A 87 -5.52 -5.55 13.87
CA TYR A 87 -5.35 -5.50 15.32
C TYR A 87 -4.89 -4.09 15.68
N ILE A 88 -5.83 -3.26 16.10
CA ILE A 88 -5.53 -2.19 17.06
C ILE A 88 -5.21 -2.92 18.36
N LEU A 89 -3.94 -2.95 18.73
CA LEU A 89 -3.50 -3.26 20.09
C LEU A 89 -4.14 -2.20 21.00
N ARG A 90 -5.33 -2.49 21.54
CA ARG A 90 -5.87 -1.66 22.63
C ARG A 90 -5.03 -1.94 23.87
N ASP A 91 -4.69 -0.86 24.57
CA ASP A 91 -4.04 -0.85 25.87
C ASP A 91 -4.55 -1.98 26.76
N GLY A 92 -3.60 -2.70 27.37
CA GLY A 92 -3.80 -3.78 28.32
C GLY A 92 -4.52 -3.34 29.60
N ARG A 93 -5.81 -3.06 29.47
CA ARG A 93 -6.78 -2.93 30.57
C ARG A 93 -8.07 -3.66 30.21
N GLY A 94 -7.94 -4.96 30.00
CA GLY A 94 -9.03 -5.89 30.30
C GLY A 94 -8.72 -6.48 31.66
N ASP A 95 -9.54 -6.16 32.66
CA ASP A 95 -9.51 -6.77 34.00
C ASP A 95 -9.86 -8.26 33.87
N ASP A 96 -8.88 -9.09 33.50
CA ASP A 96 -9.02 -10.54 33.47
C ASP A 96 -8.37 -11.08 34.75
N ASP A 97 -9.20 -11.20 35.78
CA ASP A 97 -8.96 -11.86 37.08
C ASP A 97 -8.85 -13.40 36.87
N HIS A 98 -8.08 -13.82 35.86
CA HIS A 98 -7.88 -15.20 35.47
C HIS A 98 -6.65 -15.78 36.16
N ASP A 99 -6.83 -16.92 36.83
CA ASP A 99 -5.74 -17.70 37.39
C ASP A 99 -4.95 -18.36 36.25
N PRO A 100 -3.67 -17.98 36.02
CA PRO A 100 -2.87 -18.53 34.93
C PRO A 100 -2.61 -20.04 35.07
N GLU A 101 -2.66 -20.58 36.29
CA GLU A 101 -2.50 -22.01 36.53
C GLU A 101 -3.77 -22.76 36.13
N ASN A 102 -4.95 -22.20 36.44
CA ASN A 102 -6.23 -22.73 35.98
C ASN A 102 -6.28 -22.82 34.45
N ASP A 103 -5.90 -21.76 33.75
CA ASP A 103 -5.91 -21.75 32.28
C ASP A 103 -4.99 -22.81 31.68
N ARG A 104 -3.82 -23.01 32.29
CA ARG A 104 -2.89 -24.08 31.92
C ARG A 104 -3.50 -25.45 32.10
N GLU A 105 -4.13 -25.72 33.23
CA GLU A 105 -4.76 -27.02 33.49
C GLU A 105 -6.00 -27.26 32.63
N VAL A 106 -6.78 -26.22 32.31
CA VAL A 106 -7.88 -26.30 31.35
C VAL A 106 -7.36 -26.67 29.96
N LEU A 107 -6.31 -26.01 29.46
CA LEU A 107 -5.71 -26.36 28.18
C LEU A 107 -5.09 -27.77 28.19
N ASN A 108 -4.53 -28.19 29.33
CA ASN A 108 -4.00 -29.55 29.52
C ASN A 108 -5.11 -30.62 29.37
N LYS A 109 -6.27 -30.41 30.00
CA LYS A 109 -7.44 -31.30 29.91
C LYS A 109 -8.19 -31.25 28.57
N LEU A 110 -7.98 -30.20 27.77
CA LEU A 110 -8.54 -30.04 26.42
C LEU A 110 -7.67 -30.65 25.31
N GLN A 111 -6.75 -31.56 25.64
CA GLN A 111 -5.89 -32.23 24.68
C GLN A 111 -6.70 -32.87 23.53
N PRO A 112 -6.48 -32.45 22.27
CA PRO A 112 -7.22 -32.97 21.13
C PRO A 112 -6.73 -34.36 20.71
N HIS A 113 -7.56 -35.05 19.91
CA HIS A 113 -7.14 -36.28 19.25
C HIS A 113 -5.93 -36.04 18.31
N THR A 114 -5.03 -37.02 18.22
CA THR A 114 -3.77 -36.95 17.45
C THR A 114 -3.95 -36.81 15.93
N ASN A 115 -5.17 -37.04 15.42
CA ASN A 115 -5.51 -36.83 14.00
C ASN A 115 -5.67 -35.36 13.60
N LEU A 116 -5.70 -34.43 14.55
CA LEU A 116 -5.95 -33.02 14.30
C LEU A 116 -4.94 -32.44 13.29
N LYS A 117 -5.41 -31.67 12.30
CA LYS A 117 -4.57 -31.06 11.26
C LYS A 117 -4.24 -29.60 11.54
N GLN A 118 -5.13 -28.88 12.21
CA GLN A 118 -4.98 -27.46 12.52
C GLN A 118 -5.42 -27.14 13.95
N LEU A 119 -4.61 -26.36 14.66
CA LEU A 119 -4.92 -25.87 16.00
C LEU A 119 -4.76 -24.35 16.06
N VAL A 120 -5.78 -23.67 16.59
CA VAL A 120 -5.77 -22.22 16.81
C VAL A 120 -6.09 -21.95 18.27
N ILE A 121 -5.23 -21.22 18.97
CA ILE A 121 -5.43 -20.82 20.37
C ILE A 121 -5.45 -19.29 20.40
N ILE A 122 -6.49 -18.70 21.00
CA ILE A 122 -6.71 -17.26 21.03
C ILE A 122 -6.90 -16.78 22.48
N SER A 123 -6.15 -15.75 22.85
CA SER A 123 -6.20 -15.04 24.14
C SER A 123 -5.96 -15.94 25.36
N TYR A 124 -5.11 -16.96 25.23
CA TYR A 124 -4.77 -17.88 26.33
C TYR A 124 -4.07 -17.14 27.48
N GLY A 125 -4.59 -17.30 28.69
CA GLY A 125 -4.15 -16.56 29.89
C GLY A 125 -3.05 -17.23 30.72
N GLY A 126 -2.67 -18.48 30.41
CA GLY A 126 -1.61 -19.18 31.14
C GLY A 126 -0.20 -18.64 30.84
N VAL A 127 0.73 -18.80 31.79
CA VAL A 127 2.13 -18.34 31.65
C VAL A 127 2.97 -19.25 30.73
N SER A 128 2.54 -20.51 30.56
CA SER A 128 3.23 -21.53 29.77
C SER A 128 2.23 -22.49 29.14
N PHE A 129 2.59 -23.13 28.03
CA PHE A 129 1.77 -24.15 27.39
C PHE A 129 1.99 -25.54 28.01
N PRO A 130 0.96 -26.42 27.99
CA PRO A 130 1.12 -27.81 28.41
C PRO A 130 2.02 -28.59 27.44
N GLY A 131 2.69 -29.63 27.96
CA GLY A 131 3.70 -30.39 27.22
C GLY A 131 3.17 -31.10 25.97
N TRP A 132 1.87 -31.45 25.94
CA TRP A 132 1.25 -32.14 24.80
C TRP A 132 1.31 -31.32 23.50
N LEU A 133 1.38 -29.99 23.57
CA LEU A 133 1.33 -29.12 22.40
C LEU A 133 2.54 -29.32 21.45
N GLY A 134 3.68 -29.76 21.99
CA GLY A 134 4.88 -30.11 21.23
C GLY A 134 5.07 -31.61 21.02
N ASP A 135 4.08 -32.44 21.37
CA ASP A 135 4.24 -33.90 21.38
C ASP A 135 4.29 -34.48 19.95
N PRO A 136 5.35 -35.25 19.58
CA PRO A 136 5.48 -35.85 18.25
C PRO A 136 4.33 -36.80 17.86
N TYR A 137 3.48 -37.27 18.80
CA TYR A 137 2.29 -38.06 18.47
C TYR A 137 1.26 -37.31 17.61
N PHE A 138 1.30 -35.97 17.59
CA PHE A 138 0.48 -35.13 16.69
C PHE A 138 1.00 -35.15 15.24
N SER A 139 1.09 -36.34 14.66
CA SER A 139 1.68 -36.60 13.35
C SER A 139 0.96 -35.97 12.17
N LYS A 140 -0.31 -35.55 12.33
CA LYS A 140 -1.11 -34.88 11.27
C LYS A 140 -1.15 -33.36 11.43
N LEU A 141 -0.69 -32.83 12.56
CA LEU A 141 -0.79 -31.40 12.88
C LEU A 141 0.16 -30.60 11.98
N SER A 142 -0.44 -29.85 11.06
CA SER A 142 0.27 -29.14 9.99
C SER A 142 0.26 -27.62 10.13
N CYS A 143 -0.68 -27.07 10.91
CA CYS A 143 -0.83 -25.64 11.11
C CYS A 143 -1.13 -25.35 12.58
N ILE A 144 -0.34 -24.46 13.19
CA ILE A 144 -0.58 -23.95 14.54
C ILE A 144 -0.64 -22.43 14.47
N LYS A 145 -1.66 -21.85 15.11
CA LYS A 145 -1.80 -20.40 15.28
C LYS A 145 -2.00 -20.07 16.75
N LEU A 146 -1.07 -19.34 17.33
CA LEU A 146 -1.14 -18.79 18.68
C LEU A 146 -1.41 -17.29 18.54
N VAL A 147 -2.51 -16.80 19.08
CA VAL A 147 -2.97 -15.42 18.92
C VAL A 147 -3.27 -14.82 20.27
N ASP A 148 -2.70 -13.65 20.56
CA ASP A 148 -2.99 -12.86 21.75
C ASP A 148 -2.67 -13.59 23.08
N CYS A 149 -1.71 -14.51 23.09
CA CYS A 149 -1.26 -15.21 24.30
C CYS A 149 -0.27 -14.33 25.09
N GLN A 150 -0.72 -13.19 25.59
CA GLN A 150 0.13 -12.11 26.11
C GLN A 150 0.93 -12.49 27.36
N HIS A 151 0.38 -13.35 28.23
CA HIS A 151 1.00 -13.75 29.49
C HIS A 151 2.11 -14.79 29.32
N CYS A 152 2.20 -15.44 28.15
CA CYS A 152 3.22 -16.44 27.89
C CYS A 152 4.60 -15.81 27.76
N CYS A 153 5.56 -16.31 28.54
CA CYS A 153 6.96 -15.86 28.48
C CYS A 153 7.84 -16.72 27.56
N LEU A 154 7.40 -17.94 27.23
CA LEU A 154 8.14 -18.92 26.44
C LEU A 154 7.27 -19.50 25.33
N LEU A 155 7.89 -19.83 24.20
CA LEU A 155 7.24 -20.58 23.13
C LEU A 155 7.18 -22.08 23.47
N PRO A 156 6.11 -22.79 23.06
CA PRO A 156 6.04 -24.24 23.24
C PRO A 156 7.08 -24.96 22.35
N PRO A 157 7.51 -26.18 22.72
CA PRO A 157 8.50 -26.95 21.98
C PRO A 157 7.91 -27.57 20.70
N LEU A 158 7.47 -26.73 19.76
CA LEU A 158 6.77 -27.13 18.52
C LEU A 158 7.69 -27.76 17.47
N TRP A 159 9.00 -27.67 17.67
CA TRP A 159 10.03 -28.14 16.75
C TRP A 159 10.02 -29.65 16.49
N GLN A 160 9.46 -30.44 17.43
CA GLN A 160 9.39 -31.90 17.35
C GLN A 160 8.27 -32.39 16.42
N LEU A 161 7.33 -31.52 16.07
CA LEU A 161 6.13 -31.89 15.31
C LEU A 161 6.51 -32.26 13.86
N PRO A 162 6.31 -33.53 13.44
CA PRO A 162 6.89 -34.04 12.20
C PRO A 162 6.22 -33.51 10.93
N SER A 163 4.99 -33.00 11.04
CA SER A 163 4.17 -32.55 9.90
C SER A 163 3.85 -31.05 9.93
N LEU A 164 4.38 -30.29 10.90
CA LEU A 164 4.12 -28.87 11.04
C LEU A 164 4.68 -28.10 9.83
N LYS A 165 3.80 -27.49 9.03
CA LYS A 165 4.14 -26.70 7.84
C LYS A 165 3.98 -25.21 8.05
N GLU A 166 3.02 -24.80 8.87
CA GLU A 166 2.69 -23.38 9.09
C GLU A 166 2.63 -23.09 10.59
N LEU A 167 3.39 -22.08 11.03
CA LEU A 167 3.37 -21.59 12.40
C LEU A 167 3.14 -20.08 12.41
N HIS A 168 2.09 -19.65 13.10
CA HIS A 168 1.81 -18.24 13.35
C HIS A 168 1.80 -17.98 14.84
N VAL A 169 2.61 -17.02 15.28
CA VAL A 169 2.63 -16.53 16.66
C VAL A 169 2.38 -15.04 16.61
N LEU A 170 1.22 -14.62 17.10
CA LEU A 170 0.72 -13.25 17.01
C LEU A 170 0.40 -12.73 18.41
N GLY A 171 0.97 -11.62 18.85
CA GLY A 171 0.61 -10.98 20.13
C GLY A 171 1.15 -11.68 21.39
N MET A 172 2.28 -12.38 21.30
CA MET A 172 2.99 -12.93 22.47
C MET A 172 4.00 -11.90 22.98
N ASN A 173 3.48 -10.84 23.63
CA ASN A 173 4.27 -9.64 23.92
C ASN A 173 5.40 -9.86 24.93
N ASN A 174 5.24 -10.78 25.89
CA ASN A 174 6.18 -10.97 27.00
C ASN A 174 7.36 -11.92 26.70
N VAL A 175 7.42 -12.50 25.50
CA VAL A 175 8.54 -13.36 25.09
C VAL A 175 9.77 -12.49 24.88
N VAL A 176 10.80 -12.66 25.71
CA VAL A 176 12.04 -11.87 25.66
C VAL A 176 13.09 -12.49 24.74
N GLU A 177 13.17 -13.82 24.74
CA GLU A 177 14.16 -14.57 23.97
C GLU A 177 13.48 -15.79 23.33
N ILE A 178 13.86 -16.09 22.09
CA ILE A 178 13.60 -17.40 21.48
C ILE A 178 14.89 -18.21 21.66
N GLY A 179 14.92 -18.98 22.74
CA GLY A 179 16.06 -19.76 23.21
C GLY A 179 16.14 -21.18 22.61
N SER A 180 17.06 -21.99 23.15
CA SER A 180 17.21 -23.40 22.77
C SER A 180 15.98 -24.25 23.09
N GLU A 181 15.13 -23.83 24.03
CA GLU A 181 13.85 -24.46 24.37
C GLU A 181 12.89 -24.55 23.17
N PHE A 182 13.02 -23.61 22.23
CA PHE A 182 12.22 -23.59 21.01
C PHE A 182 12.69 -24.60 19.95
N TYR A 183 13.92 -25.11 20.05
CA TYR A 183 14.53 -26.03 19.07
C TYR A 183 14.85 -27.42 19.62
N GLY A 184 14.90 -27.56 20.96
CA GLY A 184 15.21 -28.81 21.62
C GLY A 184 16.65 -28.97 22.06
N ASN A 185 16.86 -29.90 22.98
CA ASN A 185 18.20 -30.36 23.33
C ASN A 185 18.70 -31.35 22.27
N ASP A 186 19.98 -31.23 21.89
CA ASP A 186 20.73 -32.00 20.86
C ASP A 186 20.77 -33.53 21.04
N THR A 187 19.98 -34.12 21.92
CA THR A 187 20.14 -35.50 22.39
C THR A 187 19.56 -36.57 21.45
N CYS A 188 18.82 -36.23 20.40
CA CYS A 188 18.07 -37.22 19.60
C CYS A 188 18.35 -37.26 18.09
N GLY A 189 19.25 -36.43 17.53
CA GLY A 189 19.56 -36.47 16.08
C GLY A 189 18.38 -36.16 15.15
N ILE A 190 17.31 -35.55 15.67
CA ILE A 190 16.14 -35.10 14.92
C ILE A 190 16.39 -33.66 14.48
N THR A 191 16.27 -33.38 13.17
CA THR A 191 16.34 -32.01 12.66
C THR A 191 15.10 -31.22 13.13
N PRO A 192 15.27 -30.12 13.88
CA PRO A 192 14.17 -29.24 14.26
C PRO A 192 13.40 -28.76 13.04
N PHE A 193 12.08 -28.60 13.16
CA PHE A 193 11.21 -27.99 12.12
C PHE A 193 11.40 -28.58 10.70
N ARG A 194 11.61 -29.90 10.61
CA ARG A 194 11.86 -30.62 9.34
C ARG A 194 10.82 -30.39 8.23
N SER A 195 9.61 -29.94 8.55
CA SER A 195 8.52 -29.71 7.59
C SER A 195 8.02 -28.28 7.53
N LEU A 196 8.56 -27.38 8.36
CA LEU A 196 8.07 -26.01 8.45
C LEU A 196 8.38 -25.25 7.16
N GLN A 197 7.35 -24.69 6.55
CA GLN A 197 7.41 -23.92 5.30
C GLN A 197 7.11 -22.44 5.54
N LYS A 198 6.26 -22.12 6.52
CA LYS A 198 5.86 -20.74 6.82
C LYS A 198 5.98 -20.44 8.31
N LEU A 199 6.69 -19.37 8.63
CA LEU A 199 6.87 -18.87 9.99
C LEU A 199 6.52 -17.39 10.05
N PHE A 200 5.48 -17.06 10.82
CA PHE A 200 5.03 -15.69 11.02
C PHE A 200 5.03 -15.34 12.50
N LEU A 201 5.89 -14.41 12.88
CA LEU A 201 6.00 -13.86 14.23
C LEU A 201 5.57 -12.40 14.18
N LYS A 202 4.50 -12.05 14.92
CA LYS A 202 3.97 -10.68 14.93
C LYS A 202 3.65 -10.22 16.34
N GLY A 203 3.95 -8.97 16.67
CA GLY A 203 3.58 -8.39 17.96
C GLY A 203 4.22 -9.16 19.11
N MET A 204 5.56 -9.22 19.08
CA MET A 204 6.38 -9.76 20.17
C MET A 204 7.19 -8.59 20.72
N LEU A 205 6.55 -7.79 21.57
CA LEU A 205 7.03 -6.45 21.95
C LEU A 205 8.31 -6.47 22.79
N GLU A 206 8.46 -7.47 23.66
CA GLU A 206 9.62 -7.62 24.54
C GLU A 206 10.74 -8.47 23.92
N TRP A 207 10.54 -8.98 22.69
CA TRP A 207 11.49 -9.92 22.08
C TRP A 207 12.76 -9.21 21.64
N GLU A 208 13.86 -9.53 22.32
CA GLU A 208 15.18 -8.91 22.14
C GLU A 208 16.13 -9.79 21.34
N LYS A 209 16.18 -11.10 21.65
CA LYS A 209 17.18 -12.02 21.12
C LYS A 209 16.57 -13.22 20.42
N TRP A 210 17.09 -13.50 19.23
CA TRP A 210 16.85 -14.76 18.55
C TRP A 210 18.11 -15.63 18.66
N SER A 211 18.11 -16.57 19.61
CA SER A 211 19.22 -17.52 19.68
C SER A 211 19.11 -18.50 18.50
N TYR A 212 20.23 -18.67 17.80
CA TYR A 212 20.39 -19.71 16.80
C TYR A 212 21.77 -20.34 17.01
N TYR A 213 21.85 -21.65 16.89
CA TYR A 213 23.04 -22.40 17.28
C TYR A 213 24.17 -22.17 16.27
N ASP A 214 25.25 -21.50 16.70
CA ASP A 214 26.51 -21.39 15.97
C ASP A 214 27.45 -22.51 16.46
N GLY A 215 27.49 -23.58 15.67
CA GLY A 215 28.28 -24.77 15.97
C GLY A 215 29.78 -24.50 15.85
N SER A 216 30.45 -24.19 16.96
CA SER A 216 31.92 -24.24 17.07
C SER A 216 32.52 -25.67 16.99
N ARG A 217 31.80 -26.62 16.35
CA ARG A 217 32.28 -27.93 15.89
C ARG A 217 31.65 -28.29 14.54
N GLY A 218 32.00 -27.56 13.50
CA GLY A 218 32.08 -28.07 12.12
C GLY A 218 30.82 -28.63 11.45
N ASN A 219 29.62 -28.44 12.00
CA ASN A 219 28.37 -28.79 11.32
C ASN A 219 27.35 -27.66 11.53
N THR A 220 26.99 -26.99 10.44
CA THR A 220 25.94 -25.98 10.37
C THR A 220 24.58 -26.67 10.40
N THR A 221 24.02 -26.90 11.60
CA THR A 221 22.68 -27.49 11.70
C THR A 221 21.65 -26.47 11.21
N ILE A 222 21.12 -26.69 9.99
CA ILE A 222 20.04 -25.88 9.43
C ILE A 222 18.78 -26.10 10.29
N MET A 223 18.38 -25.08 11.06
CA MET A 223 17.23 -25.14 11.96
C MET A 223 15.88 -25.18 11.23
N PHE A 224 15.87 -24.75 9.96
CA PHE A 224 14.67 -24.59 9.14
C PHE A 224 14.92 -25.04 7.69
N PRO A 225 15.11 -26.34 7.44
CA PRO A 225 15.58 -26.84 6.13
C PRO A 225 14.61 -26.57 4.97
N ASN A 226 13.31 -26.43 5.26
CA ASN A 226 12.25 -26.30 4.27
C ASN A 226 11.49 -24.96 4.34
N LEU A 227 11.98 -23.99 5.10
CA LEU A 227 11.29 -22.71 5.28
C LEU A 227 11.33 -21.90 3.98
N ARG A 228 10.14 -21.48 3.54
CA ARG A 228 9.91 -20.71 2.31
C ARG A 228 9.45 -19.29 2.58
N GLU A 229 8.66 -19.10 3.63
CA GLU A 229 8.10 -17.80 3.98
C GLU A 229 8.44 -17.45 5.43
N LEU A 230 9.10 -16.31 5.62
CA LEU A 230 9.39 -15.73 6.92
C LEU A 230 8.80 -14.34 7.02
N GLY A 231 7.94 -14.12 8.03
CA GLY A 231 7.38 -12.80 8.32
C GLY A 231 7.60 -12.40 9.78
N LEU A 232 8.33 -11.31 10.00
CA LEU A 232 8.54 -10.68 11.30
C LEU A 232 7.86 -9.32 11.30
N LYS A 233 6.86 -9.10 12.16
CA LYS A 233 6.05 -7.86 12.16
C LYS A 233 5.89 -7.27 13.55
N ASN A 234 6.18 -5.99 13.74
CA ASN A 234 6.05 -5.30 15.03
C ASN A 234 6.79 -6.03 16.16
N CYS A 235 8.08 -6.28 15.96
CA CYS A 235 9.00 -6.81 16.97
C CYS A 235 10.07 -5.75 17.27
N PRO A 236 9.73 -4.69 18.02
CA PRO A 236 10.52 -3.46 18.09
C PRO A 236 11.85 -3.62 18.84
N LYS A 237 11.96 -4.56 19.79
CA LYS A 237 13.20 -4.78 20.56
C LYS A 237 14.18 -5.75 19.90
N LEU A 238 13.79 -6.41 18.81
CA LEU A 238 14.61 -7.42 18.16
C LEU A 238 15.84 -6.78 17.53
N THR A 239 17.04 -7.16 17.98
CA THR A 239 18.30 -6.58 17.50
C THR A 239 18.91 -7.35 16.33
N GLU A 240 18.74 -8.68 16.32
CA GLU A 240 19.35 -9.59 15.36
C GLU A 240 18.33 -10.60 14.85
N ILE A 241 18.47 -10.99 13.58
CA ILE A 241 17.65 -12.02 12.94
C ILE A 241 18.53 -13.21 12.52
N LEU A 242 17.87 -14.32 12.23
CA LEU A 242 18.50 -15.52 11.66
C LEU A 242 19.29 -15.15 10.38
N PRO A 243 20.47 -15.76 10.15
CA PRO A 243 21.21 -15.61 8.90
C PRO A 243 20.39 -16.16 7.73
N LEU A 244 19.73 -15.26 7.00
CA LEU A 244 18.79 -15.58 5.94
C LEU A 244 19.47 -16.32 4.77
N GLU A 245 20.76 -16.06 4.55
CA GLU A 245 21.61 -16.70 3.54
C GLU A 245 21.80 -18.21 3.78
N LYS A 246 21.61 -18.69 5.02
CA LYS A 246 21.66 -20.13 5.34
C LYS A 246 20.35 -20.85 5.00
N LEU A 247 19.29 -20.13 4.64
CA LEU A 247 17.95 -20.67 4.37
C LEU A 247 17.73 -20.85 2.86
N GLN A 248 18.26 -21.94 2.30
CA GLN A 248 18.30 -22.20 0.85
C GLN A 248 16.91 -22.33 0.18
N SER A 249 15.87 -22.61 0.95
CA SER A 249 14.47 -22.75 0.47
C SER A 249 13.67 -21.45 0.57
N LEU A 250 14.24 -20.36 1.10
CA LEU A 250 13.51 -19.15 1.42
C LEU A 250 13.14 -18.37 0.16
N GLU A 251 11.84 -18.20 -0.07
CA GLU A 251 11.24 -17.55 -1.24
C GLU A 251 10.69 -16.15 -0.90
N TRP A 252 10.19 -15.96 0.32
CA TRP A 252 9.52 -14.73 0.76
C TRP A 252 10.01 -14.29 2.13
N VAL A 253 10.44 -13.03 2.23
CA VAL A 253 10.82 -12.40 3.51
C VAL A 253 10.07 -11.08 3.69
N GLU A 254 9.39 -10.94 4.82
CA GLU A 254 8.74 -9.69 5.22
C GLU A 254 9.19 -9.27 6.63
N LEU A 255 9.90 -8.14 6.71
CA LEU A 255 10.36 -7.52 7.95
C LEU A 255 9.64 -6.18 8.12
N CYS A 256 8.76 -6.07 9.12
CA CYS A 256 7.96 -4.87 9.34
C CYS A 256 8.04 -4.40 10.80
N GLY A 257 8.31 -3.12 11.07
CA GLY A 257 8.29 -2.58 12.43
C GLY A 257 9.36 -3.18 13.35
N LEU A 258 10.58 -3.36 12.84
CA LEU A 258 11.75 -3.79 13.61
C LEU A 258 12.58 -2.57 14.00
N GLU A 259 12.23 -1.94 15.12
CA GLU A 259 12.81 -0.65 15.52
C GLU A 259 14.27 -0.77 15.95
N SER A 260 14.62 -1.78 16.74
CA SER A 260 15.98 -1.97 17.27
C SER A 260 16.92 -2.75 16.35
N PHE A 261 16.41 -3.25 15.22
CA PHE A 261 17.21 -3.98 14.24
C PHE A 261 18.19 -3.01 13.57
N SER A 262 19.47 -3.09 13.96
CA SER A 262 20.55 -2.23 13.50
C SER A 262 21.59 -2.96 12.65
N GLY A 263 21.33 -4.22 12.27
CA GLY A 263 22.26 -5.07 11.53
C GLY A 263 22.20 -4.92 10.01
N SER A 264 23.13 -5.61 9.34
CA SER A 264 23.03 -5.98 7.93
C SER A 264 22.12 -7.21 7.78
N LEU A 265 21.63 -7.48 6.57
CA LEU A 265 20.94 -8.74 6.25
C LEU A 265 21.89 -9.96 6.23
N SER A 266 23.22 -9.75 6.31
CA SER A 266 24.21 -10.82 6.48
C SER A 266 25.10 -10.57 7.70
N HIS A 267 25.50 -11.66 8.35
CA HIS A 267 26.49 -11.65 9.45
C HIS A 267 27.94 -11.79 8.96
N VAL A 268 28.13 -11.96 7.64
CA VAL A 268 29.45 -12.17 7.03
C VAL A 268 29.93 -10.84 6.43
N GLU A 269 30.98 -10.27 7.02
CA GLU A 269 31.58 -8.99 6.61
C GLU A 269 32.45 -9.08 5.33
N SER A 270 32.59 -10.27 4.72
CA SER A 270 33.59 -10.49 3.64
C SER A 270 33.14 -11.28 2.41
N GLU A 271 31.95 -11.89 2.38
CA GLU A 271 31.46 -12.68 1.23
C GLU A 271 30.09 -12.15 0.76
N CYS A 272 29.85 -12.18 -0.55
CA CYS A 272 28.54 -11.87 -1.14
C CYS A 272 27.53 -12.96 -0.74
N PRO A 273 26.50 -12.67 0.07
CA PRO A 273 25.54 -13.67 0.52
C PRO A 273 24.66 -14.14 -0.64
N GLN A 274 24.43 -15.46 -0.68
CA GLN A 274 23.64 -16.13 -1.71
C GLN A 274 22.23 -16.44 -1.21
N PHE A 275 21.24 -15.91 -1.94
CA PHE A 275 19.82 -16.09 -1.71
C PHE A 275 19.17 -16.78 -2.94
N LEU A 276 19.54 -18.04 -3.18
CA LEU A 276 19.25 -18.77 -4.42
C LEU A 276 17.75 -18.99 -4.72
N SER A 277 16.90 -18.88 -3.71
CA SER A 277 15.44 -19.08 -3.83
C SER A 277 14.61 -17.82 -3.61
N LEU A 278 15.22 -16.74 -3.11
CA LEU A 278 14.49 -15.55 -2.69
C LEU A 278 13.85 -14.86 -3.89
N ALA A 279 12.53 -14.73 -3.85
CA ALA A 279 11.73 -14.10 -4.90
C ALA A 279 11.16 -12.75 -4.45
N HIS A 280 10.90 -12.57 -3.16
CA HIS A 280 10.30 -11.36 -2.61
C HIS A 280 10.98 -10.95 -1.30
N LEU A 281 11.44 -9.71 -1.23
CA LEU A 281 11.99 -9.10 -0.03
C LEU A 281 11.26 -7.79 0.29
N LYS A 282 10.61 -7.76 1.44
CA LYS A 282 9.89 -6.58 1.95
C LYS A 282 10.47 -6.14 3.29
N MET A 283 10.89 -4.88 3.36
CA MET A 283 11.32 -4.21 4.58
C MET A 283 10.46 -2.95 4.78
N ASP A 284 9.76 -2.84 5.90
CA ASP A 284 8.86 -1.71 6.17
C ASP A 284 9.04 -1.22 7.62
N LYS A 285 9.25 0.08 7.82
CA LYS A 285 9.45 0.69 9.15
C LYS A 285 10.56 -0.01 9.97
N CYS A 286 11.72 -0.21 9.36
CA CYS A 286 12.95 -0.66 10.04
C CYS A 286 13.93 0.53 10.17
N PRO A 287 13.68 1.49 11.09
CA PRO A 287 14.37 2.79 11.11
C PRO A 287 15.88 2.70 11.35
N ASN A 288 16.34 1.66 12.04
CA ASN A 288 17.77 1.48 12.37
C ASN A 288 18.54 0.63 11.35
N PHE A 289 17.88 0.07 10.33
CA PHE A 289 18.55 -0.66 9.26
C PHE A 289 19.51 0.25 8.49
N VAL A 290 20.78 -0.14 8.38
CA VAL A 290 21.87 0.73 7.90
C VAL A 290 22.25 0.45 6.45
N CYS A 291 22.51 -0.79 6.09
CA CYS A 291 22.98 -1.14 4.75
C CYS A 291 22.71 -2.61 4.40
N PHE A 292 22.74 -2.86 3.10
CA PHE A 292 22.93 -4.19 2.55
C PHE A 292 24.42 -4.57 2.63
N PRO A 293 24.76 -5.86 2.46
CA PRO A 293 26.14 -6.34 2.49
C PRO A 293 27.02 -5.64 1.45
N ASP A 294 28.26 -5.28 1.82
CA ASP A 294 29.20 -4.54 0.96
C ASP A 294 29.58 -5.29 -0.34
N GLY A 295 29.46 -6.62 -0.35
CA GLY A 295 29.64 -7.47 -1.53
C GLY A 295 28.39 -7.58 -2.43
N GLY A 296 27.31 -6.86 -2.13
CA GLY A 296 26.01 -6.98 -2.80
C GLY A 296 25.15 -8.12 -2.23
N MET A 297 24.11 -8.51 -2.97
CA MET A 297 23.17 -9.58 -2.60
C MET A 297 22.91 -10.45 -3.83
N ASP A 298 23.50 -11.64 -3.90
CA ASP A 298 23.26 -12.58 -5.00
C ASP A 298 21.90 -13.27 -4.81
N ALA A 299 20.86 -12.70 -5.41
CA ALA A 299 19.50 -13.23 -5.36
C ALA A 299 18.93 -13.37 -6.78
N PRO A 300 19.32 -14.43 -7.52
CA PRO A 300 19.05 -14.54 -8.95
C PRO A 300 17.57 -14.69 -9.30
N LYS A 301 16.72 -15.03 -8.32
CA LYS A 301 15.26 -15.17 -8.49
C LYS A 301 14.46 -13.99 -7.93
N LEU A 302 15.11 -12.99 -7.33
CA LEU A 302 14.42 -11.87 -6.69
C LEU A 302 13.67 -11.08 -7.75
N LYS A 303 12.34 -10.95 -7.60
CA LYS A 303 11.45 -10.21 -8.49
C LYS A 303 10.99 -8.90 -7.88
N ASP A 304 10.78 -8.89 -6.57
CA ASP A 304 10.22 -7.75 -5.84
C ASP A 304 11.12 -7.37 -4.66
N LEU A 305 11.60 -6.12 -4.67
CA LEU A 305 12.31 -5.49 -3.58
C LEU A 305 11.55 -4.25 -3.12
N TYR A 306 10.97 -4.33 -1.92
CA TYR A 306 10.23 -3.23 -1.29
C TYR A 306 10.94 -2.79 -0.01
N ILE A 307 11.24 -1.50 0.09
CA ILE A 307 11.89 -0.90 1.26
C ILE A 307 11.15 0.39 1.62
N SER A 308 10.57 0.46 2.82
CA SER A 308 9.89 1.65 3.30
C SER A 308 10.26 2.02 4.72
N GLY A 309 10.40 3.32 5.01
CA GLY A 309 10.60 3.84 6.36
C GLY A 309 11.93 3.43 7.02
N CYS A 310 12.93 3.03 6.24
CA CYS A 310 14.28 2.70 6.72
C CYS A 310 15.13 3.98 6.81
N LYS A 311 15.07 4.65 7.96
CA LYS A 311 15.61 6.02 8.12
C LYS A 311 17.13 6.12 8.03
N LYS A 312 17.86 5.12 8.54
CA LYS A 312 19.33 5.07 8.53
C LYS A 312 19.92 4.33 7.33
N LEU A 313 19.09 3.89 6.38
CA LEU A 313 19.55 3.17 5.20
C LEU A 313 20.45 4.09 4.37
N ARG A 314 21.72 3.72 4.17
CA ARG A 314 22.71 4.55 3.48
C ARG A 314 22.80 4.26 1.99
N SER A 315 22.66 3.01 1.59
CA SER A 315 22.80 2.56 0.20
C SER A 315 21.89 1.36 -0.08
N LEU A 316 21.51 1.20 -1.34
CA LEU A 316 20.87 -0.01 -1.87
C LEU A 316 21.97 -1.03 -2.26
N PRO A 317 21.63 -2.30 -2.54
CA PRO A 317 22.62 -3.29 -2.95
C PRO A 317 23.41 -2.81 -4.17
N GLU A 318 24.74 -2.92 -4.13
CA GLU A 318 25.57 -2.66 -5.31
C GLU A 318 25.39 -3.75 -6.36
N GLN A 319 25.75 -3.45 -7.62
CA GLN A 319 25.75 -4.43 -8.72
C GLN A 319 24.41 -5.16 -8.95
N MET A 320 23.27 -4.48 -8.74
CA MET A 320 21.93 -5.08 -8.91
C MET A 320 21.72 -5.71 -10.30
N HIS A 321 22.29 -5.12 -11.35
CA HIS A 321 22.24 -5.65 -12.71
C HIS A 321 22.88 -7.05 -12.87
N THR A 322 23.91 -7.40 -12.09
CA THR A 322 24.54 -8.73 -12.14
C THR A 322 23.98 -9.68 -11.08
N LEU A 323 23.73 -9.17 -9.87
CA LEU A 323 23.37 -9.98 -8.71
C LEU A 323 21.85 -10.20 -8.56
N LEU A 324 21.02 -9.32 -9.16
CA LEU A 324 19.56 -9.37 -9.10
C LEU A 324 18.93 -9.41 -10.52
N PRO A 325 19.36 -10.33 -11.42
CA PRO A 325 18.97 -10.31 -12.84
C PRO A 325 17.46 -10.48 -13.10
N SER A 326 16.71 -11.06 -12.15
CA SER A 326 15.26 -11.29 -12.27
C SER A 326 14.40 -10.16 -11.69
N LEU A 327 15.01 -9.09 -11.16
CA LEU A 327 14.27 -8.04 -10.45
C LEU A 327 13.38 -7.24 -11.40
N GLN A 328 12.09 -7.23 -11.10
CA GLN A 328 11.05 -6.57 -11.91
C GLN A 328 10.46 -5.35 -11.22
N HIS A 329 10.38 -5.35 -9.89
CA HIS A 329 9.77 -4.27 -9.13
C HIS A 329 10.71 -3.82 -8.01
N LEU A 330 11.02 -2.52 -8.01
CA LEU A 330 11.80 -1.86 -6.97
C LEU A 330 11.00 -0.68 -6.41
N SER A 331 10.73 -0.70 -5.10
CA SER A 331 10.06 0.39 -4.40
C SER A 331 10.86 0.81 -3.16
N VAL A 332 11.24 2.08 -3.09
CA VAL A 332 11.99 2.69 -1.98
C VAL A 332 11.25 3.95 -1.53
N ILE A 333 10.70 3.92 -0.31
CA ILE A 333 9.78 4.93 0.19
C ILE A 333 10.20 5.44 1.57
N GLY A 334 10.50 6.74 1.70
CA GLY A 334 10.81 7.35 3.00
C GLY A 334 12.14 6.89 3.58
N CYS A 335 13.16 6.77 2.73
CA CYS A 335 14.54 6.40 3.09
C CYS A 335 15.46 7.62 2.90
N PRO A 336 15.52 8.55 3.87
CA PRO A 336 16.16 9.84 3.71
C PRO A 336 17.68 9.79 3.52
N GLU A 337 18.33 8.80 4.15
CA GLU A 337 19.78 8.63 4.06
C GLU A 337 20.24 7.85 2.84
N ALA A 338 19.32 7.17 2.14
CA ALA A 338 19.66 6.27 1.07
C ALA A 338 20.17 7.08 -0.12
N VAL A 339 21.34 6.73 -0.62
CA VAL A 339 21.95 7.33 -1.79
C VAL A 339 21.98 6.29 -2.91
N PRO A 340 21.01 6.31 -3.84
CA PRO A 340 21.02 5.45 -5.02
C PRO A 340 22.01 5.95 -6.09
N ASN A 341 23.22 6.36 -5.72
CA ASN A 341 24.18 6.87 -6.71
C ASN A 341 24.81 5.71 -7.47
N GLY A 342 24.78 5.76 -8.80
CA GLY A 342 25.44 4.76 -9.65
C GLY A 342 24.76 3.39 -9.71
N ILE A 343 23.47 3.29 -9.34
CA ILE A 343 22.76 2.01 -9.43
C ILE A 343 22.44 1.69 -10.88
N THR A 344 23.07 0.65 -11.40
CA THR A 344 22.62 0.00 -12.63
C THR A 344 21.52 -0.98 -12.31
N PHE A 345 20.32 -0.64 -12.77
CA PHE A 345 19.14 -1.47 -12.60
C PHE A 345 19.14 -2.64 -13.60
N PRO A 346 18.72 -3.85 -13.18
CA PRO A 346 18.44 -4.97 -14.09
C PRO A 346 17.19 -4.66 -14.96
N ASN A 347 16.61 -5.66 -15.64
CA ASN A 347 15.38 -5.52 -16.43
C ASN A 347 14.13 -5.22 -15.56
N ILE A 348 14.11 -4.05 -14.91
CA ILE A 348 13.03 -3.56 -14.06
C ILE A 348 11.84 -3.15 -14.94
N ARG A 349 10.63 -3.52 -14.48
CA ARG A 349 9.34 -3.10 -15.05
C ARG A 349 8.73 -1.94 -14.29
N GLN A 350 8.89 -1.88 -12.96
CA GLN A 350 8.34 -0.82 -12.13
C GLN A 350 9.38 -0.28 -11.15
N LEU A 351 9.56 1.04 -11.17
CA LEU A 351 10.46 1.77 -10.28
C LEU A 351 9.67 2.84 -9.51
N GLU A 352 9.71 2.75 -8.18
CA GLU A 352 9.07 3.70 -7.27
C GLU A 352 10.12 4.23 -6.28
N LEU A 353 10.40 5.54 -6.33
CA LEU A 353 11.32 6.23 -5.43
C LEU A 353 10.59 7.43 -4.82
N ILE A 354 10.23 7.33 -3.54
CA ILE A 354 9.41 8.32 -2.84
C ILE A 354 10.12 8.81 -1.58
N SER A 355 10.21 10.12 -1.39
CA SER A 355 10.82 10.76 -0.22
C SER A 355 12.27 10.31 0.03
N CYS A 356 13.08 10.29 -1.04
CA CYS A 356 14.52 10.01 -1.03
C CYS A 356 15.29 11.31 -1.39
N PRO A 357 15.53 12.21 -0.42
CA PRO A 357 15.99 13.58 -0.66
C PRO A 357 17.45 13.67 -1.10
N LYS A 358 18.29 12.67 -0.80
CA LYS A 358 19.71 12.62 -1.21
C LYS A 358 19.93 12.08 -2.62
N LEU A 359 18.90 11.54 -3.28
CA LEU A 359 18.99 11.07 -4.65
C LEU A 359 19.22 12.28 -5.56
N THR A 360 20.39 12.34 -6.20
CA THR A 360 20.73 13.41 -7.15
C THR A 360 20.33 13.05 -8.57
N GLU A 361 20.64 11.83 -9.00
CA GLU A 361 20.56 11.39 -10.40
C GLU A 361 20.25 9.89 -10.49
N ILE A 362 19.66 9.45 -11.60
CA ILE A 362 19.48 8.04 -11.93
C ILE A 362 20.45 7.72 -13.08
N LEU A 363 21.66 7.28 -12.76
CA LEU A 363 22.64 6.86 -13.77
C LEU A 363 22.15 5.54 -14.40
N THR A 364 22.20 5.42 -15.73
CA THR A 364 21.94 4.18 -16.53
C THR A 364 20.48 3.80 -16.89
N LEU A 365 19.68 4.75 -17.38
CA LEU A 365 18.40 4.43 -18.05
C LEU A 365 18.57 3.82 -19.47
N GLU A 366 19.80 3.77 -19.99
CA GLU A 366 20.14 3.30 -21.35
C GLU A 366 19.77 1.83 -21.63
N GLN A 367 19.53 1.00 -20.60
CA GLN A 367 19.27 -0.44 -20.75
C GLN A 367 17.85 -0.89 -20.37
N LEU A 368 16.97 0.02 -19.95
CA LEU A 368 15.67 -0.32 -19.38
C LEU A 368 14.55 -0.41 -20.43
N GLN A 369 14.74 -1.24 -21.47
CA GLN A 369 13.70 -1.46 -22.49
C GLN A 369 12.41 -2.10 -21.94
N SER A 370 12.50 -2.74 -20.76
CA SER A 370 11.40 -3.44 -20.09
C SER A 370 10.61 -2.55 -19.13
N LEU A 371 11.02 -1.30 -18.89
CA LEU A 371 10.41 -0.44 -17.88
C LEU A 371 9.04 0.05 -18.33
N GLU A 372 8.02 -0.22 -17.52
CA GLU A 372 6.61 0.05 -17.80
C GLU A 372 6.09 1.23 -16.98
N ARG A 373 6.58 1.41 -15.74
CA ARG A 373 6.10 2.46 -14.81
C ARG A 373 7.24 3.07 -13.99
N ILE A 374 7.26 4.40 -13.91
CA ILE A 374 8.18 5.17 -13.07
C ILE A 374 7.38 6.13 -12.18
N GLU A 375 7.62 6.09 -10.88
CA GLU A 375 7.06 6.99 -9.86
C GLU A 375 8.20 7.61 -9.05
N LEU A 376 8.46 8.90 -9.25
CA LEU A 376 9.47 9.68 -8.56
C LEU A 376 8.78 10.79 -7.76
N ARG A 377 8.80 10.70 -6.42
CA ARG A 377 8.09 11.70 -5.58
C ARG A 377 8.95 12.22 -4.43
N GLY A 378 8.92 13.53 -4.17
CA GLY A 378 9.55 14.09 -2.97
C GLY A 378 11.08 13.98 -2.98
N LEU A 379 11.70 14.13 -4.16
CA LEU A 379 13.16 14.00 -4.33
C LEU A 379 13.81 15.39 -4.31
N GLU A 380 14.30 15.80 -3.14
CA GLU A 380 14.81 17.16 -2.93
C GLU A 380 16.06 17.48 -3.74
N SER A 381 17.07 16.60 -3.77
CA SER A 381 18.32 16.84 -4.51
C SER A 381 18.29 16.42 -5.98
N PHE A 382 17.17 15.84 -6.43
CA PHE A 382 17.07 15.27 -7.77
C PHE A 382 17.08 16.37 -8.83
N SER A 383 18.11 16.36 -9.68
CA SER A 383 18.36 17.41 -10.68
C SER A 383 17.89 17.02 -12.09
N GLY A 384 17.91 15.73 -12.43
CA GLY A 384 17.57 15.24 -13.75
C GLY A 384 17.59 13.71 -13.87
N LEU A 385 16.99 13.21 -14.94
CA LEU A 385 16.98 11.78 -15.28
C LEU A 385 18.33 11.29 -15.86
N LEU A 386 19.18 12.20 -16.35
CA LEU A 386 20.51 11.92 -16.89
C LEU A 386 21.44 13.11 -16.63
N SER A 387 22.69 12.84 -16.26
CA SER A 387 23.79 13.80 -16.31
C SER A 387 24.82 13.28 -17.32
N HIS A 388 25.09 14.04 -18.39
CA HIS A 388 26.23 13.83 -19.26
C HIS A 388 26.33 12.45 -19.92
N VAL A 389 25.57 12.22 -21.00
CA VAL A 389 25.88 11.13 -21.93
C VAL A 389 26.03 11.71 -23.34
N GLU A 390 27.25 11.64 -23.88
CA GLU A 390 27.61 11.98 -25.26
C GLU A 390 27.22 10.88 -26.27
N SER A 391 26.47 9.87 -25.84
CA SER A 391 26.07 8.69 -26.62
C SER A 391 24.61 8.31 -26.39
N GLU A 392 23.88 8.10 -27.49
CA GLU A 392 22.51 7.57 -27.64
C GLU A 392 21.54 7.76 -26.46
N CYS A 393 20.55 8.64 -26.62
CA CYS A 393 19.53 8.87 -25.60
C CYS A 393 18.69 7.63 -25.22
N PRO A 394 18.18 7.60 -23.97
CA PRO A 394 17.45 6.46 -23.45
C PRO A 394 16.11 6.28 -24.17
N LYS A 395 15.91 5.08 -24.71
CA LYS A 395 14.65 4.67 -25.34
C LYS A 395 13.78 3.91 -24.35
N PHE A 396 12.68 4.53 -23.94
CA PHE A 396 11.69 3.95 -23.02
C PHE A 396 10.60 3.21 -23.81
N LEU A 397 10.99 2.14 -24.52
CA LEU A 397 10.13 1.44 -25.49
C LEU A 397 8.89 0.76 -24.89
N SER A 398 8.90 0.51 -23.57
CA SER A 398 7.79 -0.13 -22.84
C SER A 398 7.09 0.78 -21.83
N LEU A 399 7.57 2.01 -21.64
CA LEU A 399 7.08 2.88 -20.58
C LEU A 399 5.66 3.35 -20.91
N THR A 400 4.74 3.15 -19.97
CA THR A 400 3.32 3.52 -20.09
C THR A 400 2.94 4.64 -19.13
N TYR A 401 3.68 4.79 -18.03
CA TYR A 401 3.39 5.74 -16.97
C TYR A 401 4.66 6.37 -16.41
N LEU A 402 4.68 7.70 -16.32
CA LEU A 402 5.74 8.48 -15.69
C LEU A 402 5.13 9.54 -14.76
N ASN A 403 5.46 9.47 -13.48
CA ASN A 403 5.13 10.49 -12.49
C ASN A 403 6.41 11.08 -11.88
N ILE A 404 6.57 12.40 -11.97
CA ILE A 404 7.60 13.18 -11.28
C ILE A 404 6.90 14.24 -10.44
N SER A 405 6.86 14.04 -9.14
CA SER A 405 6.12 14.90 -8.21
C SER A 405 7.00 15.39 -7.06
N GLU A 406 6.78 16.62 -6.58
CA GLU A 406 7.44 17.18 -5.39
C GLU A 406 8.99 17.10 -5.46
N SER A 407 9.57 17.25 -6.66
CA SER A 407 11.02 17.24 -6.91
C SER A 407 11.52 18.65 -7.26
N PRO A 408 11.78 19.53 -6.28
CA PRO A 408 11.96 20.97 -6.50
C PRO A 408 13.20 21.33 -7.32
N ASN A 409 14.24 20.48 -7.30
CA ASN A 409 15.48 20.73 -8.02
C ASN A 409 15.53 20.14 -9.44
N PHE A 410 14.47 19.45 -9.87
CA PHE A 410 14.40 18.87 -11.22
C PHE A 410 14.38 19.98 -12.27
N VAL A 411 15.39 20.01 -13.15
CA VAL A 411 15.63 21.14 -14.08
C VAL A 411 15.09 20.87 -15.49
N CYS A 412 15.37 19.69 -16.04
CA CYS A 412 15.00 19.33 -17.40
C CYS A 412 14.89 17.81 -17.59
N PHE A 413 14.16 17.44 -18.64
CA PHE A 413 14.25 16.13 -19.27
C PHE A 413 15.53 16.06 -20.14
N PRO A 414 16.01 14.86 -20.51
CA PRO A 414 17.10 14.75 -21.47
C PRO A 414 16.78 15.49 -22.78
N ASP A 415 17.76 16.22 -23.31
CA ASP A 415 17.60 17.12 -24.46
C ASP A 415 16.98 16.39 -25.67
N GLY A 416 15.69 16.64 -25.93
CA GLY A 416 15.01 16.32 -27.19
C GLY A 416 14.88 14.86 -27.62
N GLU A 417 15.21 13.87 -26.79
CA GLU A 417 15.32 12.47 -27.24
C GLU A 417 14.71 11.45 -26.25
N MET A 418 13.73 11.85 -25.43
CA MET A 418 12.94 10.90 -24.62
C MET A 418 11.95 10.14 -25.50
N ASP A 419 12.44 9.16 -26.26
CA ASP A 419 11.63 8.27 -27.09
C ASP A 419 10.87 7.26 -26.20
N ALA A 420 9.58 7.53 -25.95
CA ALA A 420 8.70 6.68 -25.16
C ALA A 420 7.40 6.40 -25.93
N PRO A 421 7.44 5.54 -26.95
CA PRO A 421 6.36 5.40 -27.93
C PRO A 421 5.06 4.84 -27.33
N LYS A 422 5.13 4.18 -26.17
CA LYS A 422 3.98 3.60 -25.46
C LYS A 422 3.53 4.43 -24.25
N LEU A 423 4.12 5.60 -24.00
CA LEU A 423 3.77 6.39 -22.82
C LEU A 423 2.33 6.88 -22.94
N GLU A 424 1.47 6.52 -21.99
CA GLU A 424 0.05 6.87 -21.98
C GLU A 424 -0.24 8.02 -21.01
N GLU A 425 0.48 8.04 -19.88
CA GLU A 425 0.27 9.01 -18.79
C GLU A 425 1.59 9.67 -18.35
N LEU A 426 1.60 11.00 -18.36
CA LEU A 426 2.70 11.83 -17.86
C LEU A 426 2.16 12.80 -16.80
N PHE A 427 2.65 12.66 -15.57
CA PHE A 427 2.32 13.52 -14.45
C PHE A 427 3.56 14.23 -13.93
N ILE A 428 3.49 15.56 -13.88
CA ILE A 428 4.53 16.43 -13.35
C ILE A 428 3.88 17.35 -12.34
N ASN A 429 4.34 17.35 -11.09
CA ASN A 429 3.75 18.18 -10.04
C ASN A 429 4.82 18.76 -9.10
N GLY A 430 4.80 20.05 -8.81
CA GLY A 430 5.70 20.65 -7.81
C GLY A 430 7.19 20.65 -8.18
N CYS A 431 7.52 20.57 -9.47
CA CYS A 431 8.90 20.65 -9.97
C CYS A 431 9.31 22.11 -10.20
N LYS A 432 9.77 22.78 -9.14
CA LYS A 432 9.93 24.25 -9.11
C LYS A 432 10.98 24.81 -10.09
N LYS A 433 12.04 24.05 -10.40
CA LYS A 433 13.11 24.47 -11.32
C LYS A 433 12.93 23.98 -12.76
N LEU A 434 11.84 23.27 -13.06
CA LEU A 434 11.61 22.70 -14.38
C LEU A 434 11.39 23.82 -15.41
N ARG A 435 12.29 23.90 -16.40
CA ARG A 435 12.27 24.98 -17.40
C ARG A 435 11.44 24.65 -18.64
N SER A 436 11.42 23.38 -19.04
CA SER A 436 10.72 22.91 -20.22
C SER A 436 10.22 21.48 -20.05
N LEU A 437 9.15 21.15 -20.78
CA LEU A 437 8.71 19.78 -20.99
C LEU A 437 9.62 19.08 -22.02
N PRO A 438 9.53 17.75 -22.21
CA PRO A 438 10.32 17.07 -23.24
C PRO A 438 10.10 17.74 -24.60
N GLU A 439 11.17 18.01 -25.36
CA GLU A 439 11.01 18.52 -26.72
C GLU A 439 10.49 17.42 -27.66
N GLN A 440 9.86 17.80 -28.76
CA GLN A 440 9.33 16.87 -29.77
C GLN A 440 8.33 15.81 -29.24
N MET A 441 7.57 16.09 -28.18
CA MET A 441 6.56 15.14 -27.66
C MET A 441 5.59 14.66 -28.74
N HIS A 442 5.24 15.51 -29.69
CA HIS A 442 4.36 15.18 -30.82
C HIS A 442 4.86 14.03 -31.70
N THR A 443 6.17 13.76 -31.75
CA THR A 443 6.76 12.62 -32.47
C THR A 443 7.20 11.51 -31.52
N LEU A 444 7.78 11.84 -30.36
CA LEU A 444 8.41 10.89 -29.45
C LEU A 444 7.43 10.23 -28.47
N LEU A 445 6.28 10.85 -28.21
CA LEU A 445 5.25 10.37 -27.29
C LEU A 445 3.89 10.18 -28.00
N PRO A 446 3.83 9.44 -29.12
CA PRO A 446 2.63 9.33 -29.95
C PRO A 446 1.45 8.69 -29.21
N SER A 447 1.67 7.87 -28.18
CA SER A 447 0.60 7.20 -27.42
C SER A 447 0.07 8.02 -26.23
N LEU A 448 0.60 9.22 -25.98
CA LEU A 448 0.26 9.98 -24.77
C LEU A 448 -1.21 10.42 -24.79
N GLN A 449 -1.96 9.97 -23.79
CA GLN A 449 -3.39 10.26 -23.64
C GLN A 449 -3.69 11.23 -22.51
N ARG A 450 -2.85 11.26 -21.46
CA ARG A 450 -3.04 12.12 -20.29
C ARG A 450 -1.76 12.86 -19.92
N LEU A 451 -1.86 14.17 -19.84
CA LEU A 451 -0.78 15.06 -19.39
C LEU A 451 -1.28 15.93 -18.24
N LYS A 452 -0.60 15.86 -17.09
CA LYS A 452 -0.82 16.79 -15.97
C LYS A 452 0.47 17.51 -15.59
N VAL A 453 0.43 18.84 -15.54
CA VAL A 453 1.60 19.68 -15.19
C VAL A 453 1.19 20.74 -14.17
N PHE A 454 1.63 20.60 -12.92
CA PHE A 454 1.27 21.49 -11.82
C PHE A 454 2.50 21.90 -11.01
N GLY A 455 2.48 23.04 -10.34
CA GLY A 455 3.55 23.51 -9.47
C GLY A 455 4.89 23.72 -10.18
N CYS A 456 4.87 24.12 -11.46
CA CYS A 456 6.06 24.29 -12.32
C CYS A 456 6.16 25.74 -12.85
N PRO A 457 6.58 26.71 -12.01
CA PRO A 457 6.54 28.15 -12.35
C PRO A 457 7.55 28.59 -13.42
N GLU A 458 8.62 27.81 -13.61
CA GLU A 458 9.69 28.11 -14.57
C GLU A 458 9.38 27.64 -16.00
N VAL A 459 8.30 26.89 -16.22
CA VAL A 459 7.89 26.43 -17.56
C VAL A 459 7.34 27.60 -18.37
N GLU A 460 8.03 27.93 -19.46
CA GLU A 460 7.72 29.13 -20.25
C GLU A 460 6.75 28.88 -21.41
N SER A 461 6.79 27.69 -22.00
CA SER A 461 5.92 27.31 -23.13
C SER A 461 5.79 25.79 -23.26
N PHE A 462 4.84 25.34 -24.09
CA PHE A 462 4.79 23.96 -24.55
C PHE A 462 5.91 23.70 -25.58
N PRO A 463 6.39 22.45 -25.72
CA PRO A 463 7.57 22.13 -26.53
C PRO A 463 7.40 22.46 -28.01
N GLN A 464 8.52 22.66 -28.70
CA GLN A 464 8.55 22.98 -30.12
C GLN A 464 7.92 21.83 -30.93
N GLY A 465 6.98 22.19 -31.82
CA GLY A 465 6.14 21.25 -32.58
C GLY A 465 4.84 20.84 -31.88
N GLY A 466 4.68 21.17 -30.59
CA GLY A 466 3.43 21.05 -29.84
C GLY A 466 3.25 19.74 -29.07
N LEU A 467 2.08 19.62 -28.43
CA LEU A 467 1.68 18.43 -27.67
C LEU A 467 1.24 17.27 -28.60
N PRO A 468 1.25 16.01 -28.12
CA PRO A 468 0.83 14.84 -28.91
C PRO A 468 -0.63 14.91 -29.38
N SER A 469 -0.89 14.53 -30.63
CA SER A 469 -2.24 14.62 -31.23
C SER A 469 -3.25 13.61 -30.66
N ASN A 470 -2.78 12.53 -30.03
CA ASN A 470 -3.60 11.53 -29.32
C ASN A 470 -3.98 11.95 -27.89
N LEU A 471 -3.52 13.12 -27.43
CA LEU A 471 -3.81 13.61 -26.09
C LEU A 471 -5.31 13.83 -25.90
N GLN A 472 -5.89 13.17 -24.90
CA GLN A 472 -7.32 13.23 -24.57
C GLN A 472 -7.60 14.10 -23.36
N HIS A 473 -6.68 14.10 -22.38
CA HIS A 473 -6.81 14.82 -21.12
C HIS A 473 -5.57 15.69 -20.89
N LEU A 474 -5.79 17.00 -20.82
CA LEU A 474 -4.77 17.98 -20.49
C LEU A 474 -5.20 18.74 -19.23
N SER A 475 -4.36 18.74 -18.21
CA SER A 475 -4.58 19.51 -17.00
C SER A 475 -3.30 20.24 -16.62
N PHE A 476 -3.33 21.55 -16.47
CA PHE A 476 -2.12 22.27 -16.09
C PHE A 476 -2.36 23.50 -15.24
N GLU A 477 -1.32 23.87 -14.50
CA GLU A 477 -1.21 25.16 -13.82
C GLU A 477 -0.61 26.20 -14.78
N CYS A 478 -1.38 27.24 -15.05
CA CYS A 478 -1.04 28.37 -15.91
C CYS A 478 -0.34 29.46 -15.07
N CYS A 479 0.99 29.35 -14.99
CA CYS A 479 1.85 30.35 -14.36
C CYS A 479 2.09 31.57 -15.28
N ARG A 480 2.64 32.67 -14.74
CA ARG A 480 2.88 33.92 -15.50
C ARG A 480 3.66 33.71 -16.80
N LYS A 481 4.74 32.91 -16.77
CA LYS A 481 5.58 32.65 -17.96
C LYS A 481 4.81 31.89 -19.05
N LEU A 482 4.08 30.84 -18.68
CA LEU A 482 3.25 30.05 -19.60
C LEU A 482 2.07 30.88 -20.17
N ALA A 483 1.49 31.75 -19.36
CA ALA A 483 0.41 32.66 -19.77
C ALA A 483 0.88 33.74 -20.76
N ALA A 484 2.12 34.23 -20.62
CA ALA A 484 2.72 35.18 -21.54
C ALA A 484 2.89 34.60 -22.95
N ASN A 485 3.12 33.29 -23.07
CA ASN A 485 3.30 32.57 -24.33
C ASN A 485 2.04 31.81 -24.80
N ARG A 486 0.84 32.26 -24.42
CA ARG A 486 -0.42 31.56 -24.76
C ARG A 486 -0.72 31.43 -26.25
N SER A 487 -0.22 32.34 -27.08
CA SER A 487 -0.32 32.24 -28.55
C SER A 487 0.43 31.02 -29.12
N LEU A 488 1.38 30.47 -28.37
CA LEU A 488 2.20 29.32 -28.74
C LEU A 488 1.63 27.99 -28.24
N TRP A 489 0.48 27.98 -27.54
CA TRP A 489 -0.03 26.74 -26.95
C TRP A 489 -0.45 25.70 -27.99
N GLY A 490 -0.91 26.13 -29.17
CA GLY A 490 -1.24 25.23 -30.28
C GLY A 490 -2.33 24.21 -29.98
N LEU A 491 -3.17 24.41 -28.96
CA LEU A 491 -4.16 23.41 -28.50
C LEU A 491 -5.21 23.08 -29.57
N THR A 492 -5.49 24.00 -30.50
CA THR A 492 -6.40 23.76 -31.64
C THR A 492 -5.97 22.64 -32.57
N ARG A 493 -4.69 22.24 -32.54
CA ARG A 493 -4.16 21.10 -33.31
C ARG A 493 -4.46 19.75 -32.67
N LEU A 494 -4.95 19.73 -31.42
CA LEU A 494 -5.18 18.52 -30.62
C LEU A 494 -6.57 17.94 -30.89
N ASN A 495 -6.70 17.21 -32.00
CA ASN A 495 -7.98 16.65 -32.45
C ASN A 495 -8.58 15.57 -31.52
N SER A 496 -7.75 14.98 -30.65
CA SER A 496 -8.20 13.99 -29.66
C SER A 496 -8.56 14.59 -28.30
N LEU A 497 -8.30 15.89 -28.10
CA LEU A 497 -8.49 16.50 -26.78
C LEU A 497 -9.98 16.58 -26.44
N ARG A 498 -10.36 16.02 -25.29
CA ARG A 498 -11.73 15.99 -24.77
C ARG A 498 -11.85 16.75 -23.45
N TYR A 499 -10.83 16.62 -22.61
CA TYR A 499 -10.83 17.17 -21.26
C TYR A 499 -9.70 18.18 -21.09
N LEU A 500 -10.06 19.42 -20.76
CA LEU A 500 -9.11 20.50 -20.51
C LEU A 500 -9.39 21.17 -19.17
N ASN A 501 -8.42 21.10 -18.26
CA ASN A 501 -8.45 21.81 -16.99
C ASN A 501 -7.29 22.80 -16.89
N ILE A 502 -7.60 24.06 -16.59
CA ILE A 502 -6.61 25.13 -16.46
C ILE A 502 -6.74 25.75 -15.08
N PHE A 503 -5.65 25.76 -14.33
CA PHE A 503 -5.55 26.34 -12.98
C PHE A 503 -4.64 27.55 -13.04
N PHE A 504 -5.14 28.75 -12.75
CA PHE A 504 -4.33 29.97 -12.79
C PHE A 504 -3.71 30.26 -11.42
N THR A 505 -2.57 30.95 -11.39
CA THR A 505 -1.91 31.39 -10.15
C THR A 505 -2.11 32.88 -9.90
N GLU A 506 -2.09 33.31 -8.63
CA GLU A 506 -2.27 34.71 -8.23
C GLU A 506 -1.11 35.62 -8.70
N GLU A 507 0.10 35.07 -8.87
CA GLU A 507 1.30 35.79 -9.31
C GLU A 507 1.23 36.35 -10.75
N GLY A 508 0.22 35.96 -11.54
CA GLY A 508 -0.05 36.47 -12.90
C GLY A 508 -0.88 37.76 -12.98
N GLY A 509 -1.22 38.35 -11.82
CA GLY A 509 -2.24 39.40 -11.69
C GLY A 509 -1.99 40.73 -12.41
N GLU A 510 -0.76 41.14 -12.69
CA GLU A 510 -0.53 42.49 -13.26
C GLU A 510 -0.57 42.55 -14.79
N GLU A 511 -0.24 41.46 -15.50
CA GLU A 511 -0.15 41.42 -16.98
C GLU A 511 -1.36 40.76 -17.66
N MET A 512 -2.21 40.04 -16.92
CA MET A 512 -3.31 39.26 -17.50
C MET A 512 -4.66 39.99 -17.49
N ARG A 513 -4.70 41.26 -17.92
CA ARG A 513 -5.92 42.09 -18.01
C ARG A 513 -6.86 41.72 -19.19
N CYS A 514 -6.92 40.45 -19.57
CA CYS A 514 -7.60 40.02 -20.79
C CYS A 514 -8.77 39.08 -20.52
N SER A 515 -9.76 39.12 -21.41
CA SER A 515 -10.79 38.10 -21.57
C SER A 515 -10.15 36.78 -22.02
N PHE A 516 -10.42 35.69 -21.29
CA PHE A 516 -9.93 34.34 -21.60
C PHE A 516 -11.14 33.41 -21.82
N PRO A 517 -11.07 32.47 -22.77
CA PRO A 517 -9.99 32.21 -23.73
C PRO A 517 -10.05 33.16 -24.95
N GLU A 518 -8.92 33.35 -25.64
CA GLU A 518 -8.85 34.09 -26.92
C GLU A 518 -9.41 33.25 -28.09
N GLU A 519 -9.85 33.91 -29.16
CA GLU A 519 -10.36 33.23 -30.36
C GLU A 519 -9.29 32.33 -30.99
N GLY A 520 -9.66 31.08 -31.28
CA GLY A 520 -8.74 30.09 -31.83
C GLY A 520 -7.76 29.49 -30.81
N LEU A 521 -7.96 29.69 -29.49
CA LEU A 521 -7.11 29.08 -28.47
C LEU A 521 -7.51 27.63 -28.14
N LEU A 522 -8.81 27.33 -28.15
CA LEU A 522 -9.37 26.05 -27.70
C LEU A 522 -9.86 25.16 -28.86
N PRO A 523 -9.62 23.84 -28.84
CA PRO A 523 -10.11 22.93 -29.88
C PRO A 523 -11.63 22.67 -29.73
N ALA A 524 -12.34 22.61 -30.87
CA ALA A 524 -13.79 22.35 -30.92
C ALA A 524 -14.20 20.92 -30.46
N THR A 525 -13.21 20.05 -30.26
CA THR A 525 -13.37 18.66 -29.83
C THR A 525 -13.58 18.50 -28.33
N LEU A 526 -13.38 19.57 -27.54
CA LEU A 526 -13.55 19.55 -26.08
C LEU A 526 -14.98 19.19 -25.68
N THR A 527 -15.12 18.21 -24.80
CA THR A 527 -16.37 17.85 -24.12
C THR A 527 -16.42 18.41 -22.70
N ASN A 528 -15.25 18.66 -22.10
CA ASN A 528 -15.11 19.13 -20.73
C ASN A 528 -14.08 20.25 -20.67
N LEU A 529 -14.49 21.41 -20.14
CA LEU A 529 -13.63 22.56 -19.89
C LEU A 529 -13.78 23.00 -18.44
N SER A 530 -12.66 23.10 -17.73
CA SER A 530 -12.64 23.65 -16.37
C SER A 530 -11.60 24.78 -16.26
N ILE A 531 -12.04 25.92 -15.75
CA ILE A 531 -11.20 27.10 -15.47
C ILE A 531 -11.23 27.36 -13.98
N HIS A 532 -10.05 27.37 -13.35
CA HIS A 532 -9.92 27.53 -11.90
C HIS A 532 -9.00 28.71 -11.58
N PHE A 533 -9.32 29.48 -10.54
CA PHE A 533 -8.43 30.47 -9.92
C PHE A 533 -7.98 31.62 -10.83
N HIS A 534 -8.71 31.97 -11.89
CA HIS A 534 -8.28 33.04 -12.80
C HIS A 534 -8.43 34.42 -12.13
N PRO A 535 -7.33 35.14 -11.84
CA PRO A 535 -7.37 36.32 -10.96
C PRO A 535 -8.10 37.51 -11.60
N ASN A 536 -7.92 37.73 -12.90
CA ASN A 536 -8.44 38.92 -13.61
C ASN A 536 -9.52 38.61 -14.66
N LEU A 537 -10.17 37.44 -14.57
CA LEU A 537 -11.14 37.05 -15.60
C LEU A 537 -12.40 37.90 -15.46
N THR A 538 -12.55 38.96 -16.25
CA THR A 538 -13.73 39.84 -16.15
C THR A 538 -14.94 39.30 -16.90
N THR A 539 -14.71 38.73 -18.08
CA THR A 539 -15.72 38.15 -18.98
C THR A 539 -15.12 37.00 -19.78
N ILE A 540 -15.96 36.05 -20.17
CA ILE A 540 -15.59 34.94 -21.07
C ILE A 540 -16.02 35.30 -22.48
N GLN A 541 -15.11 35.25 -23.46
CA GLN A 541 -15.45 35.63 -24.83
C GLN A 541 -16.49 34.68 -25.45
N GLY A 542 -17.63 35.25 -25.82
CA GLY A 542 -18.77 34.50 -26.35
C GLY A 542 -18.53 33.79 -27.65
N LYS A 543 -17.79 34.43 -28.57
CA LYS A 543 -17.44 33.82 -29.85
C LYS A 543 -16.66 32.53 -29.67
N VAL A 544 -15.81 32.44 -28.65
CA VAL A 544 -14.96 31.28 -28.36
C VAL A 544 -15.76 30.12 -27.83
N LEU A 545 -16.63 30.35 -26.83
CA LEU A 545 -17.49 29.28 -26.30
C LEU A 545 -18.46 28.74 -27.37
N ARG A 546 -19.00 29.60 -28.24
CA ARG A 546 -19.88 29.18 -29.35
C ARG A 546 -19.21 28.21 -30.32
N GLN A 547 -17.89 28.34 -30.52
CA GLN A 547 -17.12 27.46 -31.40
C GLN A 547 -16.90 26.05 -30.81
N LEU A 548 -17.09 25.88 -29.49
CA LEU A 548 -16.95 24.60 -28.80
C LEU A 548 -18.22 23.75 -28.95
N THR A 549 -18.51 23.33 -30.17
CA THR A 549 -19.74 22.61 -30.52
C THR A 549 -19.90 21.27 -29.81
N SER A 550 -18.83 20.69 -29.27
CA SER A 550 -18.85 19.41 -28.55
C SER A 550 -18.90 19.56 -27.01
N LEU A 551 -18.91 20.79 -26.48
CA LEU A 551 -18.74 21.02 -25.04
C LEU A 551 -19.99 20.60 -24.25
N GLU A 552 -19.86 19.57 -23.42
CA GLU A 552 -20.94 19.04 -22.59
C GLU A 552 -20.87 19.51 -21.14
N VAL A 553 -19.66 19.74 -20.61
CA VAL A 553 -19.43 20.14 -19.22
C VAL A 553 -18.56 21.38 -19.19
N PHE A 554 -19.05 22.42 -18.51
CA PHE A 554 -18.29 23.63 -18.27
C PHE A 554 -18.25 23.95 -16.78
N MET A 555 -17.03 24.10 -16.24
CA MET A 555 -16.79 24.41 -14.84
C MET A 555 -15.94 25.68 -14.69
N ILE A 556 -16.38 26.58 -13.81
CA ILE A 556 -15.61 27.76 -13.39
C ILE A 556 -15.55 27.75 -11.87
N HIS A 557 -14.35 27.93 -11.33
CA HIS A 557 -14.12 27.91 -9.89
C HIS A 557 -13.19 29.07 -9.48
N LYS A 558 -13.53 29.80 -8.42
CA LYS A 558 -12.69 30.84 -7.82
C LYS A 558 -12.17 31.87 -8.83
N CYS A 559 -13.07 32.48 -9.61
CA CYS A 559 -12.75 33.60 -10.51
C CYS A 559 -13.36 34.89 -9.94
N PRO A 560 -12.62 35.67 -9.13
CA PRO A 560 -13.19 36.76 -8.33
C PRO A 560 -13.70 37.94 -9.17
N GLU A 561 -12.99 38.29 -10.24
CA GLU A 561 -13.34 39.43 -11.10
C GLU A 561 -14.41 39.11 -12.17
N LEU A 562 -14.94 37.88 -12.20
CA LEU A 562 -15.90 37.47 -13.23
C LEU A 562 -17.26 38.12 -12.98
N HIS A 563 -17.68 39.02 -13.87
CA HIS A 563 -18.93 39.78 -13.74
C HIS A 563 -20.10 39.17 -14.51
N GLY A 564 -19.83 38.46 -15.60
CA GLY A 564 -20.88 37.94 -16.47
C GLY A 564 -20.40 36.97 -17.54
N PHE A 565 -21.38 36.33 -18.17
CA PHE A 565 -21.19 35.40 -19.28
C PHE A 565 -21.55 36.06 -20.62
N PRO A 566 -21.05 35.53 -21.73
CA PRO A 566 -21.39 36.04 -23.06
C PRO A 566 -22.86 35.84 -23.42
N GLU A 567 -23.37 36.45 -24.49
CA GLU A 567 -24.81 36.40 -24.81
C GLU A 567 -25.36 35.01 -25.20
N GLU A 568 -24.55 34.10 -25.76
CA GLU A 568 -25.00 32.73 -26.10
C GLU A 568 -24.00 31.68 -25.60
N ALA A 569 -24.51 30.53 -25.14
CA ALA A 569 -23.72 29.38 -24.70
C ALA A 569 -23.57 28.31 -25.81
N PRO A 570 -22.67 27.33 -25.63
CA PRO A 570 -22.58 26.18 -26.52
C PRO A 570 -23.87 25.36 -26.48
N LYS A 571 -24.43 25.04 -27.65
CA LYS A 571 -25.70 24.29 -27.76
C LYS A 571 -25.65 22.87 -27.20
N SER A 572 -24.45 22.29 -27.06
CA SER A 572 -24.24 20.93 -26.54
C SER A 572 -24.09 20.86 -25.01
N LEU A 573 -24.09 22.00 -24.31
CA LEU A 573 -23.79 22.05 -22.89
C LEU A 573 -24.87 21.36 -22.05
N LYS A 574 -24.49 20.28 -21.37
CA LYS A 574 -25.36 19.46 -20.51
C LYS A 574 -25.21 19.80 -19.03
N SER A 575 -24.05 20.29 -18.61
CA SER A 575 -23.72 20.53 -17.21
C SER A 575 -22.92 21.83 -17.04
N LEU A 576 -23.42 22.73 -16.20
CA LEU A 576 -22.72 23.97 -15.82
C LEU A 576 -22.45 23.98 -14.33
N SER A 577 -21.21 24.31 -13.95
CA SER A 577 -20.77 24.42 -12.55
C SER A 577 -20.05 25.74 -12.32
N ILE A 578 -20.56 26.57 -11.41
CA ILE A 578 -19.97 27.87 -11.04
C ILE A 578 -19.74 27.90 -9.53
N TRP A 579 -18.48 27.99 -9.11
CA TRP A 579 -18.09 27.83 -7.72
C TRP A 579 -17.25 29.03 -7.26
N GLU A 580 -17.58 29.62 -6.12
CA GLU A 580 -16.82 30.68 -5.46
C GLU A 580 -16.49 31.87 -6.38
N CYS A 581 -17.46 32.32 -7.17
CA CYS A 581 -17.34 33.49 -8.05
C CYS A 581 -18.28 34.61 -7.57
N PRO A 582 -17.83 35.52 -6.70
CA PRO A 582 -18.69 36.43 -5.96
C PRO A 582 -19.34 37.54 -6.78
N ASN A 583 -18.67 38.00 -7.85
CA ASN A 583 -19.07 39.19 -8.61
C ASN A 583 -20.00 38.89 -9.81
N ILE A 584 -20.38 37.63 -10.03
CA ILE A 584 -21.27 37.27 -11.14
C ILE A 584 -22.69 37.73 -10.80
N GLY A 585 -23.07 38.86 -11.40
CA GLY A 585 -24.34 39.52 -11.10
C GLY A 585 -25.54 38.93 -11.82
N CYS A 586 -25.36 38.29 -12.98
CA CYS A 586 -26.44 37.66 -13.74
C CYS A 586 -25.91 36.64 -14.76
N LEU A 587 -26.77 35.70 -15.17
CA LEU A 587 -26.60 34.97 -16.44
C LEU A 587 -27.52 35.64 -17.49
N PRO A 588 -27.04 35.94 -18.71
CA PRO A 588 -27.87 36.56 -19.73
C PRO A 588 -29.13 35.72 -20.01
N GLY A 589 -30.26 36.40 -20.27
CA GLY A 589 -31.60 35.79 -20.26
C GLY A 589 -31.81 34.63 -21.24
N GLU A 590 -31.06 34.59 -22.35
CA GLU A 590 -31.09 33.52 -23.36
C GLU A 590 -29.82 32.64 -23.36
N TRP A 591 -28.93 32.83 -22.38
CA TRP A 591 -27.63 32.17 -22.42
C TRP A 591 -27.73 30.66 -22.17
N LEU A 592 -28.62 30.22 -21.29
CA LEU A 592 -28.72 28.80 -20.91
C LEU A 592 -29.33 27.96 -22.04
N PRO A 593 -28.62 26.97 -22.58
CA PRO A 593 -29.12 26.17 -23.68
C PRO A 593 -30.18 25.18 -23.19
N THR A 594 -31.13 24.83 -24.05
CA THR A 594 -32.20 23.86 -23.74
C THR A 594 -31.70 22.45 -23.48
N SER A 595 -30.46 22.14 -23.84
CA SER A 595 -29.76 20.88 -23.54
C SER A 595 -29.24 20.77 -22.11
N LEU A 596 -29.28 21.87 -21.34
CA LEU A 596 -28.74 21.91 -19.99
C LEU A 596 -29.59 21.08 -19.03
N SER A 597 -28.97 20.03 -18.49
CA SER A 597 -29.61 19.08 -17.58
C SER A 597 -29.22 19.30 -16.11
N ARG A 598 -28.04 19.89 -15.87
CA ARG A 598 -27.47 20.10 -14.53
C ARG A 598 -26.90 21.51 -14.38
N LEU A 599 -27.32 22.19 -13.31
CA LEU A 599 -26.81 23.48 -12.89
C LEU A 599 -26.34 23.41 -11.43
N HIS A 600 -25.06 23.64 -11.19
CA HIS A 600 -24.48 23.69 -9.85
C HIS A 600 -23.83 25.05 -9.62
N ILE A 601 -24.36 25.80 -8.66
CA ILE A 601 -23.84 27.08 -8.19
C ILE A 601 -23.50 26.91 -6.72
N ARG A 602 -22.30 27.34 -6.31
CA ARG A 602 -21.89 27.27 -4.90
C ARG A 602 -21.00 28.45 -4.56
N GLY A 603 -21.26 29.14 -3.45
CA GLY A 603 -20.40 30.27 -3.03
C GLY A 603 -20.46 31.49 -3.96
N CYS A 604 -21.56 31.67 -4.71
CA CYS A 604 -21.79 32.83 -5.59
C CYS A 604 -22.99 33.64 -5.05
N PRO A 605 -22.80 34.59 -4.12
CA PRO A 605 -23.89 35.29 -3.42
C PRO A 605 -24.90 35.98 -4.35
N LEU A 606 -24.43 36.74 -5.35
CA LEU A 606 -25.30 37.49 -6.26
C LEU A 606 -26.19 36.56 -7.11
N LEU A 607 -25.62 35.48 -7.68
CA LEU A 607 -26.38 34.45 -8.39
C LEU A 607 -27.35 33.71 -7.47
N LYS A 608 -26.93 33.41 -6.24
CA LYS A 608 -27.76 32.71 -5.26
C LYS A 608 -29.03 33.50 -4.90
N GLU A 609 -28.94 34.83 -4.83
CA GLU A 609 -30.11 35.67 -4.61
C GLU A 609 -31.05 35.69 -5.83
N ARG A 610 -30.50 35.86 -7.04
CA ARG A 610 -31.30 35.91 -8.27
C ARG A 610 -31.92 34.57 -8.66
N PHE A 611 -31.28 33.47 -8.34
CA PHE A 611 -31.79 32.11 -8.57
C PHE A 611 -32.47 31.49 -7.36
N ARG A 612 -32.83 32.30 -6.35
CA ARG A 612 -33.59 31.80 -5.21
C ARG A 612 -34.89 31.15 -5.69
N ARG A 613 -35.14 29.91 -5.27
CA ARG A 613 -36.34 29.16 -5.64
C ARG A 613 -37.61 29.97 -5.43
N GLU A 614 -38.44 30.02 -6.47
CA GLU A 614 -39.78 30.66 -6.51
C GLU A 614 -39.83 32.19 -6.29
N THR A 615 -38.74 32.81 -5.84
CA THR A 615 -38.71 34.22 -5.41
C THR A 615 -37.62 35.05 -6.08
N GLY A 616 -36.60 34.40 -6.65
CA GLY A 616 -35.51 35.05 -7.35
C GLY A 616 -35.91 35.51 -8.75
N GLU A 617 -35.40 36.69 -9.13
CA GLU A 617 -35.68 37.35 -10.42
C GLU A 617 -35.42 36.45 -11.64
N ASP A 618 -34.38 35.60 -11.56
CA ASP A 618 -33.97 34.71 -12.66
C ASP A 618 -34.40 33.25 -12.45
N TRP A 619 -35.15 32.92 -11.38
CA TRP A 619 -35.65 31.55 -11.16
C TRP A 619 -36.44 30.99 -12.35
N PRO A 620 -37.36 31.74 -13.00
CA PRO A 620 -38.09 31.23 -14.15
C PRO A 620 -37.20 30.83 -15.34
N LYS A 621 -35.98 31.39 -15.41
CA LYS A 621 -35.00 31.08 -16.46
C LYS A 621 -34.31 29.74 -16.25
N ILE A 622 -34.26 29.24 -15.01
CA ILE A 622 -33.56 27.99 -14.67
C ILE A 622 -34.50 26.87 -14.22
N SER A 623 -35.76 27.19 -13.89
CA SER A 623 -36.70 26.23 -13.30
C SER A 623 -37.04 25.03 -14.18
N HIS A 624 -36.73 25.10 -15.48
CA HIS A 624 -36.91 24.00 -16.42
C HIS A 624 -35.76 22.96 -16.37
N ILE A 625 -34.65 23.27 -15.68
CA ILE A 625 -33.48 22.39 -15.58
C ILE A 625 -33.78 21.27 -14.56
N PRO A 626 -33.59 19.99 -14.92
CA PRO A 626 -33.89 18.85 -14.04
C PRO A 626 -33.12 18.84 -12.71
N GLU A 627 -31.82 19.11 -12.73
CA GLU A 627 -30.97 19.06 -11.53
C GLU A 627 -30.37 20.45 -11.24
N ILE A 628 -30.82 21.06 -10.14
CA ILE A 628 -30.39 22.39 -9.71
C ILE A 628 -29.87 22.33 -8.28
N TYR A 629 -28.61 22.74 -8.07
CA TYR A 629 -27.97 22.90 -6.77
C TYR A 629 -27.42 24.33 -6.65
N ILE A 630 -27.81 25.09 -5.62
CA ILE A 630 -27.48 26.53 -5.44
C ILE A 630 -27.02 26.84 -4.01
#